data_AF-A0A7W0H433-F1
#
_entry.id   AF-A0A7W0H433-F1
#
_cell.length_a   1.000
_cell.length_b   1.000
_cell.length_c   1.000
_cell.angle_alpha   90.00
_cell.angle_beta   90.00
_cell.angle_gamma   90.00
#
_symmetry.space_group_name_H-M   'P 1'
#
loop_
_entity.id
_entity.type
_entity.pdbx_description
1 polymer ?
#
loop_
_entity_poly.entity_id
_entity_poly.type
_entity_poly.pdbx_seq_one_letter_code
_entity_poly.pdbx_strand_id
1 'polypeptide(L)'
;MREERVMDAIHHEVWINAEKSKVFDAITTREGLDAWWGKAVAAQPERGYVVEFDHGLEDLMRMRITDLATNESVAWRCVSDFTDPRNPASEWLGHRLTFDLRTAAGDPALGWLAPRLGWDSAQGEAITILDFRHEGWPRTSRWHPFCNVAWGETLGGLGRYCETGDATGEGQN
;
A
#
# COMPACT_ATOMS: atom_id res chain seq x y z
N MET A 1 -30.77 9.10 -14.16
CA MET A 1 -29.76 8.53 -15.07
C MET A 1 -28.43 8.61 -14.34
N ARG A 2 -27.85 7.49 -13.88
CA ARG A 2 -26.54 7.52 -13.20
C ARG A 2 -25.49 7.61 -14.30
N GLU A 3 -24.83 8.76 -14.42
CA GLU A 3 -23.60 8.88 -15.21
C GLU A 3 -22.58 7.93 -14.59
N GLU A 4 -22.24 6.87 -15.33
CA GLU A 4 -21.13 5.99 -14.99
C GLU A 4 -19.85 6.80 -15.22
N ARG A 5 -19.40 7.51 -14.18
CA ARG A 5 -18.18 8.31 -14.27
C ARG A 5 -17.02 7.38 -14.57
N VAL A 6 -16.36 7.56 -15.71
CA VAL A 6 -15.10 6.90 -16.02
C VAL A 6 -14.09 7.30 -14.94
N MET A 7 -13.66 6.31 -14.15
CA MET A 7 -12.68 6.48 -13.08
C MET A 7 -11.34 5.88 -13.50
N ASP A 8 -10.27 6.59 -13.20
CA ASP A 8 -8.90 6.12 -13.38
C ASP A 8 -8.42 5.41 -12.10
N ALA A 9 -7.31 4.68 -12.22
CA ALA A 9 -6.63 4.02 -11.12
C ALA A 9 -5.13 4.25 -11.20
N ILE A 10 -4.50 4.44 -10.04
CA ILE A 10 -3.05 4.39 -9.89
C ILE A 10 -2.66 2.93 -9.70
N HIS A 11 -1.65 2.46 -10.45
CA HIS A 11 -1.13 1.10 -10.37
C HIS A 11 0.37 1.11 -10.16
N HIS A 12 0.84 0.35 -9.18
CA HIS A 12 2.26 0.11 -8.90
C HIS A 12 2.50 -1.40 -8.74
N GLU A 13 3.60 -1.89 -9.30
CA GLU A 13 4.11 -3.24 -9.03
C GLU A 13 5.45 -3.09 -8.31
N VAL A 14 5.59 -3.72 -7.14
CA VAL A 14 6.81 -3.67 -6.32
C VAL A 14 7.31 -5.08 -6.06
N TRP A 15 8.57 -5.32 -6.39
CA TRP A 15 9.25 -6.58 -6.13
C TRP A 15 10.04 -6.45 -4.84
N ILE A 16 9.82 -7.38 -3.91
CA ILE A 16 10.33 -7.30 -2.54
C ILE A 16 11.05 -8.61 -2.23
N ASN A 17 12.30 -8.52 -1.78
CA ASN A 17 13.08 -9.68 -1.35
C ASN A 17 12.68 -10.14 0.06
N ALA A 18 11.43 -10.58 0.19
CA ALA A 18 10.85 -11.08 1.43
C ALA A 18 9.72 -12.08 1.14
N GLU A 19 9.50 -13.00 2.09
CA GLU A 19 8.37 -13.93 2.06
C GLU A 19 7.02 -13.20 2.09
N LYS A 20 5.98 -13.81 1.48
CA LYS A 20 4.64 -13.23 1.42
C LYS A 20 4.06 -12.94 2.80
N SER A 21 4.36 -13.76 3.80
CA SER A 21 3.95 -13.57 5.20
C SER A 21 4.46 -12.25 5.76
N LYS A 22 5.76 -11.97 5.58
CA LYS A 22 6.38 -10.73 6.04
C LYS A 22 5.78 -9.50 5.36
N VAL A 23 5.54 -9.58 4.04
CA VAL A 23 4.89 -8.48 3.30
C VAL A 23 3.43 -8.30 3.73
N PHE A 24 2.71 -9.41 3.96
CA PHE A 24 1.33 -9.37 4.42
C PHE A 24 1.21 -8.76 5.83
N ASP A 25 2.12 -9.12 6.73
CA ASP A 25 2.17 -8.53 8.07
C ASP A 25 2.48 -7.03 7.98
N ALA A 26 3.39 -6.63 7.09
CA ALA A 26 3.75 -5.23 6.87
C ALA A 26 2.55 -4.36 6.39
N ILE A 27 1.61 -4.94 5.66
CA ILE A 27 0.41 -4.24 5.15
C ILE A 27 -0.85 -4.49 5.98
N THR A 28 -0.82 -5.26 7.07
CA THR A 28 -2.05 -5.56 7.85
C THR A 28 -1.91 -5.40 9.35
N THR A 29 -0.69 -5.49 9.87
CA THR A 29 -0.41 -5.33 11.31
C THR A 29 -0.11 -3.88 11.65
N ARG A 30 -0.36 -3.51 12.91
CA ARG A 30 -0.02 -2.17 13.41
C ARG A 30 1.47 -1.84 13.23
N GLU A 31 2.33 -2.74 13.69
CA GLU A 31 3.79 -2.59 13.61
C GLU A 31 4.26 -2.40 12.16
N GLY A 32 3.71 -3.22 11.26
CA GLY A 32 3.96 -3.11 9.83
C GLY A 32 3.56 -1.75 9.28
N LEU A 33 2.31 -1.37 9.49
CA LEU A 33 1.73 -0.12 8.99
C LEU A 33 2.45 1.13 9.52
N ASP A 34 2.84 1.11 10.80
CA ASP A 34 3.64 2.15 11.47
C ASP A 34 4.99 2.36 10.76
N ALA A 35 5.56 1.29 10.22
CA ALA A 35 6.92 1.30 9.68
C ALA A 35 7.05 1.97 8.30
N TRP A 36 5.97 2.10 7.51
CA TRP A 36 6.04 2.64 6.15
C TRP A 36 4.93 3.63 5.77
N TRP A 37 3.72 3.50 6.34
CA TRP A 37 2.58 4.34 5.96
C TRP A 37 2.40 5.51 6.93
N GLY A 38 2.46 5.22 8.22
CA GLY A 38 2.26 6.20 9.29
C GLY A 38 1.66 5.56 10.54
N LYS A 39 1.60 6.34 11.62
CA LYS A 39 1.20 5.89 12.96
C LYS A 39 -0.24 5.37 12.98
N ALA A 40 -0.42 4.07 12.86
CA ALA A 40 -1.63 3.32 13.11
C ALA A 40 -1.95 3.34 14.61
N VAL A 41 -3.07 3.97 14.96
CA VAL A 41 -3.58 4.00 16.34
C VAL A 41 -4.58 2.87 16.60
N ALA A 42 -5.17 2.32 15.54
CA ALA A 42 -5.99 1.13 15.59
C ALA A 42 -5.79 0.31 14.31
N ALA A 43 -5.36 -0.95 14.44
CA ALA A 43 -5.20 -1.85 13.29
C ALA A 43 -5.45 -3.30 13.73
N GLN A 44 -6.39 -3.97 13.07
CA GLN A 44 -6.60 -5.41 13.21
C GLN A 44 -6.82 -6.00 11.81
N PRO A 45 -6.17 -7.12 11.48
CA PRO A 45 -6.34 -7.80 10.20
C PRO A 45 -7.67 -8.58 10.21
N GLU A 46 -8.78 -7.86 10.26
CA GLU A 46 -10.13 -8.42 10.26
C GLU A 46 -11.00 -7.72 9.22
N ARG A 47 -11.71 -8.50 8.43
CA ARG A 47 -12.67 -7.97 7.45
C ARG A 47 -13.75 -7.15 8.15
N GLY A 48 -13.97 -5.92 7.69
CA GLY A 48 -14.93 -4.98 8.26
C GLY A 48 -14.32 -4.06 9.31
N TYR A 49 -13.13 -4.37 9.83
CA TYR A 49 -12.41 -3.51 10.78
C TYR A 49 -12.04 -2.17 10.13
N VAL A 50 -12.02 -1.11 10.94
CA VAL A 50 -11.60 0.23 10.52
C VAL A 50 -10.23 0.51 11.10
N VAL A 51 -9.23 0.54 10.24
CA VAL A 51 -7.87 0.95 10.57
C VAL A 51 -7.82 2.47 10.66
N GLU A 52 -7.20 3.00 11.70
CA GLU A 52 -7.08 4.44 11.94
C GLU A 52 -5.61 4.86 11.98
N PHE A 53 -5.27 5.90 11.21
CA PHE A 53 -3.93 6.46 11.11
C PHE A 53 -3.91 7.92 11.58
N ASP A 54 -2.91 8.24 12.39
CA ASP A 54 -2.57 9.57 12.84
C ASP A 54 -1.38 10.08 12.03
N HIS A 55 -1.68 10.93 11.03
CA HIS A 55 -0.66 11.59 10.21
C HIS A 55 -0.29 12.99 10.75
N GLY A 56 -0.60 13.31 12.02
CA GLY A 56 -0.38 14.64 12.59
C GLY A 56 -1.31 15.71 12.03
N LEU A 57 -2.43 15.30 11.41
CA LEU A 57 -3.49 16.19 10.94
C LEU A 57 -4.59 16.34 12.00
N GLU A 58 -5.50 17.29 11.82
CA GLU A 58 -6.64 17.50 12.73
C GLU A 58 -7.56 16.28 12.83
N ASP A 59 -7.70 15.52 11.73
CA ASP A 59 -8.54 14.33 11.62
C ASP A 59 -7.72 13.06 11.32
N LEU A 60 -8.15 11.94 11.92
CA LEU A 60 -7.59 10.62 11.66
C LEU A 60 -8.02 10.09 10.29
N MET A 61 -7.08 9.49 9.56
CA MET A 61 -7.39 8.75 8.34
C MET A 61 -7.91 7.36 8.71
N ARG A 62 -9.12 7.06 8.28
CA ARG A 62 -9.86 5.81 8.51
C ARG A 62 -10.03 5.02 7.22
N MET A 63 -9.59 3.77 7.27
CA MET A 63 -9.64 2.79 6.18
C MET A 63 -10.38 1.54 6.64
N ARG A 64 -11.52 1.22 6.03
CA ARG A 64 -12.25 -0.02 6.31
C ARG A 64 -11.70 -1.17 5.48
N ILE A 65 -11.34 -2.28 6.11
CA ILE A 65 -10.97 -3.52 5.40
C ILE A 65 -12.23 -4.10 4.75
N THR A 66 -12.30 -4.12 3.42
CA THR A 66 -13.44 -4.69 2.69
C THR A 66 -13.24 -6.17 2.38
N ASP A 67 -12.00 -6.56 2.10
CA ASP A 67 -11.61 -7.92 1.74
C ASP A 67 -10.24 -8.23 2.35
N LEU A 68 -10.05 -9.48 2.75
CA LEU A 68 -8.83 -9.95 3.41
C LEU A 68 -8.65 -11.44 3.12
N ALA A 69 -7.53 -11.79 2.49
CA ALA A 69 -7.11 -13.16 2.27
C ALA A 69 -5.66 -13.30 2.78
N THR A 70 -5.48 -14.09 3.83
CA THR A 70 -4.18 -14.23 4.53
C THR A 70 -3.07 -14.58 3.55
N ASN A 71 -1.99 -13.79 3.57
CA ASN A 71 -0.83 -13.92 2.69
C ASN A 71 -1.15 -13.83 1.19
N GLU A 72 -2.32 -13.33 0.80
CA GLU A 72 -2.75 -13.21 -0.60
C GLU A 72 -3.16 -11.80 -0.96
N SER A 73 -4.07 -11.17 -0.20
CA SER A 73 -4.49 -9.82 -0.49
C SER A 73 -5.17 -9.13 0.68
N VAL A 74 -5.18 -7.80 0.63
CA VAL A 74 -6.02 -6.96 1.46
C VAL A 74 -6.59 -5.82 0.61
N ALA A 75 -7.86 -5.51 0.83
CA ALA A 75 -8.50 -4.36 0.22
C ALA A 75 -9.10 -3.44 1.28
N TRP A 76 -8.88 -2.15 1.10
CA TRP A 76 -9.38 -1.11 1.96
C TRP A 76 -10.29 -0.18 1.20
N ARG A 77 -11.27 0.38 1.92
CA ARG A 77 -12.08 1.51 1.47
C ARG A 77 -11.87 2.67 2.42
N CYS A 78 -11.48 3.81 1.87
CA CYS A 78 -11.41 5.04 2.66
C CYS A 78 -12.81 5.47 3.09
N VAL A 79 -12.98 5.72 4.39
CA VAL A 79 -14.24 6.17 5.00
C VAL A 79 -14.09 7.53 5.68
N SER A 80 -12.99 8.22 5.40
CA SER A 80 -12.70 9.57 5.90
C SER A 80 -13.20 10.62 4.93
N ASP A 81 -13.80 11.68 5.45
CA ASP A 81 -14.33 12.79 4.67
C ASP A 81 -13.48 14.03 4.90
N PHE A 82 -12.25 14.01 4.38
CA PHE A 82 -11.38 15.18 4.45
C PHE A 82 -11.90 16.25 3.47
N THR A 83 -12.21 17.45 3.96
CA THR A 83 -12.79 18.51 3.10
C THR A 83 -11.81 19.61 2.72
N ASP A 84 -10.61 19.65 3.31
CA ASP A 84 -9.60 20.65 2.95
C ASP A 84 -9.04 20.37 1.54
N PRO A 85 -9.26 21.26 0.55
CA PRO A 85 -8.81 21.05 -0.82
C PRO A 85 -7.28 21.09 -0.99
N ARG A 86 -6.53 21.41 0.07
CA ARG A 86 -5.05 21.34 0.13
C ARG A 86 -4.54 19.97 0.57
N ASN A 87 -5.41 19.08 1.02
CA ASN A 87 -5.06 17.72 1.43
C ASN A 87 -5.28 16.74 0.27
N PRO A 88 -4.28 15.93 -0.15
CA PRO A 88 -4.47 14.89 -1.14
C PRO A 88 -5.60 13.91 -0.84
N ALA A 89 -5.83 13.63 0.44
CA ALA A 89 -6.87 12.72 0.90
C ALA A 89 -8.29 13.31 0.77
N SER A 90 -8.44 14.58 0.36
CA SER A 90 -9.75 15.23 0.24
C SER A 90 -10.65 14.62 -0.83
N GLU A 91 -10.07 13.89 -1.78
CA GLU A 91 -10.82 13.17 -2.81
C GLU A 91 -11.00 11.69 -2.48
N TRP A 92 -10.41 11.18 -1.39
CA TRP A 92 -10.31 9.74 -1.16
C TRP A 92 -11.59 9.11 -0.60
N LEU A 93 -12.58 9.89 -0.17
CA LEU A 93 -13.80 9.32 0.41
C LEU A 93 -14.44 8.30 -0.55
N GLY A 94 -14.52 7.04 -0.11
CA GLY A 94 -15.08 5.94 -0.90
C GLY A 94 -14.12 5.28 -1.90
N HIS A 95 -12.90 5.81 -2.08
CA HIS A 95 -11.83 5.20 -2.87
C HIS A 95 -11.45 3.82 -2.33
N ARG A 96 -10.97 2.97 -3.22
CA ARG A 96 -10.55 1.61 -2.91
C ARG A 96 -9.05 1.47 -3.10
N LEU A 97 -8.37 0.95 -2.08
CA LEU A 97 -6.95 0.59 -2.13
C LEU A 97 -6.86 -0.93 -2.07
N THR A 98 -6.11 -1.54 -2.98
CA THR A 98 -5.94 -2.99 -3.05
C THR A 98 -4.47 -3.33 -3.08
N PHE A 99 -4.10 -4.34 -2.30
CA PHE A 99 -2.77 -4.91 -2.24
C PHE A 99 -2.91 -6.40 -2.54
N ASP A 100 -2.43 -6.83 -3.69
CA ASP A 100 -2.40 -8.23 -4.09
C ASP A 100 -0.96 -8.75 -4.02
N LEU A 101 -0.75 -9.91 -3.40
CA LEU A 101 0.55 -10.53 -3.20
C LEU A 101 0.68 -11.80 -4.04
N ARG A 102 1.73 -11.90 -4.83
CA ARG A 102 2.08 -13.10 -5.60
C ARG A 102 3.56 -13.46 -5.42
N THR A 103 3.90 -14.73 -5.59
CA THR A 103 5.31 -15.14 -5.59
C THR A 103 5.94 -14.83 -6.95
N ALA A 104 7.19 -14.40 -6.96
CA ALA A 104 7.99 -14.27 -8.19
C ALA A 104 8.57 -15.62 -8.66
N ALA A 105 8.35 -16.71 -7.92
CA ALA A 105 8.85 -18.03 -8.32
C ALA A 105 8.31 -18.43 -9.69
N GLY A 106 9.22 -18.69 -10.63
CA GLY A 106 8.88 -19.03 -12.02
C GLY A 106 8.62 -17.83 -12.94
N ASP A 107 8.72 -16.58 -12.45
CA ASP A 107 8.64 -15.40 -13.30
C ASP A 107 9.92 -15.27 -14.15
N PRO A 108 9.83 -15.20 -15.49
CA PRO A 108 11.00 -15.15 -16.37
C PRO A 108 11.85 -13.90 -16.16
N ALA A 109 11.28 -12.80 -15.65
CA ALA A 109 12.03 -11.58 -15.37
C ALA A 109 13.02 -11.77 -14.20
N LEU A 110 12.78 -12.74 -13.32
CA LEU A 110 13.57 -12.93 -12.10
C LEU A 110 15.05 -13.22 -12.40
N GLY A 111 15.33 -14.02 -13.43
CA GLY A 111 16.71 -14.32 -13.85
C GLY A 111 17.48 -13.09 -14.35
N TRP A 112 16.77 -12.05 -14.81
CA TRP A 112 17.37 -10.78 -15.22
C TRP A 112 17.43 -9.77 -14.06
N LEU A 113 16.37 -9.67 -13.25
CA LEU A 113 16.28 -8.70 -12.15
C LEU A 113 17.18 -9.07 -10.97
N ALA A 114 17.12 -10.32 -10.49
CA ALA A 114 17.73 -10.71 -9.23
C ALA A 114 19.24 -10.40 -9.16
N PRO A 115 20.09 -10.75 -10.16
CA PRO A 115 21.52 -10.43 -10.09
C PRO A 115 21.82 -8.93 -10.10
N ARG A 116 20.93 -8.11 -10.66
CA ARG A 116 21.11 -6.64 -10.75
C ARG A 116 20.71 -5.94 -9.46
N LEU A 117 19.78 -6.53 -8.71
CA LEU A 117 19.33 -6.06 -7.41
C LEU A 117 20.10 -6.72 -6.25
N GLY A 118 21.03 -7.63 -6.57
CA GLY A 118 21.83 -8.35 -5.56
C GLY A 118 21.06 -9.44 -4.82
N TRP A 119 19.93 -9.89 -5.36
CA TRP A 119 19.12 -10.97 -4.80
C TRP A 119 19.64 -12.33 -5.26
N ASP A 120 19.70 -13.29 -4.33
CA ASP A 120 20.14 -14.65 -4.61
C ASP A 120 18.98 -15.64 -4.47
N SER A 121 18.19 -15.74 -5.54
CA SER A 121 17.12 -16.74 -5.65
C SER A 121 17.62 -18.20 -5.53
N ALA A 122 18.91 -18.47 -5.74
CA ALA A 122 19.48 -19.80 -5.58
C ALA A 122 19.79 -20.13 -4.10
N GLN A 123 19.87 -19.12 -3.22
CA GLN A 123 19.94 -19.31 -1.76
C GLN A 123 18.58 -19.55 -1.10
N GLY A 124 17.50 -19.66 -1.89
CA GLY A 124 16.15 -19.89 -1.37
C GLY A 124 15.46 -18.61 -0.88
N GLU A 125 15.95 -17.44 -1.27
CA GLU A 125 15.28 -16.17 -1.02
C GLU A 125 13.90 -16.15 -1.70
N ALA A 126 12.85 -16.06 -0.89
CA ALA A 126 11.49 -15.91 -1.39
C ALA A 126 11.25 -14.46 -1.80
N ILE A 127 10.92 -14.25 -3.07
CA ILE A 127 10.59 -12.93 -3.60
C ILE A 127 9.08 -12.81 -3.77
N THR A 128 8.53 -11.74 -3.22
CA THR A 128 7.11 -11.38 -3.30
C THR A 128 6.94 -10.19 -4.24
N ILE A 129 5.94 -10.27 -5.10
CA ILE A 129 5.49 -9.17 -5.93
C ILE A 129 4.20 -8.63 -5.30
N LEU A 130 4.21 -7.35 -4.97
CA LEU A 130 3.06 -6.60 -4.49
C LEU A 130 2.50 -5.77 -5.66
N ASP A 131 1.27 -6.10 -6.05
CA ASP A 131 0.46 -5.34 -6.99
C ASP A 131 -0.45 -4.40 -6.19
N PHE A 132 -0.19 -3.09 -6.28
CA PHE A 132 -0.96 -2.05 -5.60
C PHE A 132 -1.88 -1.31 -6.57
N ARG A 133 -3.14 -1.12 -6.16
CA ARG A 133 -4.13 -0.29 -6.87
C ARG A 133 -4.77 0.72 -5.95
N HIS A 134 -4.87 1.96 -6.42
CA HIS A 134 -5.72 2.98 -5.81
C HIS A 134 -6.74 3.48 -6.83
N GLU A 135 -7.99 3.10 -6.61
CA GLU A 135 -9.12 3.30 -7.50
C GLU A 135 -10.10 4.35 -6.97
N GLY A 136 -10.82 5.01 -7.88
CA GLY A 136 -11.85 6.00 -7.54
C GLY A 136 -11.58 7.39 -8.12
N TRP A 137 -10.45 7.57 -8.80
CA TRP A 137 -10.00 8.87 -9.27
C TRP A 137 -10.86 9.39 -10.43
N PRO A 138 -11.45 10.60 -10.34
CA PRO A 138 -11.99 11.26 -11.52
C PRO A 138 -10.83 11.65 -12.44
N ARG A 139 -11.02 11.57 -13.77
CA ARG A 139 -9.99 11.95 -14.75
C ARG A 139 -9.50 13.41 -14.64
N THR A 140 -10.30 14.25 -14.01
CA THR A 140 -9.99 15.67 -13.74
C THR A 140 -9.31 15.88 -12.39
N SER A 141 -9.03 14.82 -11.64
CA SER A 141 -8.37 14.92 -10.34
C SER A 141 -7.01 15.57 -10.49
N ARG A 142 -6.82 16.66 -9.75
CA ARG A 142 -5.50 17.29 -9.63
C ARG A 142 -4.57 16.44 -8.75
N TRP A 143 -5.12 15.64 -7.84
CA TRP A 143 -4.38 14.86 -6.84
C TRP A 143 -3.87 13.54 -7.40
N HIS A 144 -4.50 12.99 -8.45
CA HIS A 144 -4.08 11.73 -9.06
C HIS A 144 -2.58 11.71 -9.45
N PRO A 145 -2.02 12.67 -10.22
CA PRO A 145 -0.59 12.64 -10.57
C PRO A 145 0.34 12.78 -9.36
N PHE A 146 -0.06 13.57 -8.35
CA PHE A 146 0.72 13.73 -7.12
C PHE A 146 0.74 12.42 -6.32
N CYS A 147 -0.44 11.83 -6.10
CA CYS A 147 -0.56 10.58 -5.37
C CYS A 147 0.17 9.46 -6.11
N ASN A 148 0.20 9.46 -7.45
CA ASN A 148 0.95 8.46 -8.21
C ASN A 148 2.44 8.42 -7.83
N VAL A 149 3.09 9.59 -7.75
CA VAL A 149 4.49 9.68 -7.32
C VAL A 149 4.64 9.31 -5.85
N ALA A 150 3.79 9.87 -4.98
CA ALA A 150 3.83 9.60 -3.54
C ALA A 150 3.67 8.11 -3.21
N TRP A 151 2.80 7.39 -3.93
CA TRP A 151 2.65 5.94 -3.79
C TRP A 151 3.90 5.18 -4.19
N GLY A 152 4.60 5.58 -5.26
CA GLY A 152 5.86 4.96 -5.65
C GLY A 152 6.92 5.07 -4.56
N GLU A 153 7.06 6.25 -3.94
CA GLU A 153 8.01 6.46 -2.84
C GLU A 153 7.60 5.67 -1.57
N THR A 154 6.32 5.74 -1.22
CA THR A 154 5.79 5.12 0.01
C THR A 154 5.86 3.59 -0.06
N LEU A 155 5.51 2.98 -1.19
CA LEU A 155 5.63 1.54 -1.40
C LEU A 155 7.09 1.08 -1.51
N GLY A 156 8.00 1.94 -1.98
CA GLY A 156 9.44 1.69 -1.88
C GLY A 156 9.90 1.59 -0.42
N GLY A 157 9.33 2.42 0.47
CA GLY A 157 9.52 2.35 1.92
C GLY A 157 9.05 1.01 2.52
N LEU A 158 7.87 0.55 2.13
CA LEU A 158 7.34 -0.77 2.49
C LEU A 158 8.30 -1.90 2.07
N GLY A 159 8.77 -1.88 0.82
CA GLY A 159 9.72 -2.87 0.31
C GLY A 159 11.00 -2.91 1.15
N ARG A 160 11.60 -1.74 1.42
CA ARG A 160 12.80 -1.65 2.27
C ARG A 160 12.56 -2.17 3.69
N TYR A 161 11.44 -1.81 4.32
CA TYR A 161 11.10 -2.34 5.65
C TYR A 161 10.98 -3.87 5.63
N CYS A 162 10.37 -4.43 4.59
CA CYS A 162 10.27 -5.88 4.44
C CYS A 162 11.63 -6.55 4.21
N GLU A 163 12.60 -5.88 3.58
CA GLU A 163 13.92 -6.44 3.30
C GLU A 163 14.88 -6.32 4.50
N THR A 164 14.93 -5.15 5.14
CA THR A 164 15.94 -4.85 6.18
C THR A 164 15.40 -4.86 7.61
N GLY A 165 14.07 -4.72 7.77
CA GLY A 165 13.44 -4.45 9.07
C GLY A 165 13.52 -2.99 9.50
N ASP A 166 14.17 -2.11 8.72
CA ASP A 166 14.28 -0.69 9.05
C ASP A 166 13.03 0.05 8.59
N ALA A 167 12.30 0.63 9.55
CA ALA A 167 11.23 1.57 9.25
C ALA A 167 11.75 2.75 8.41
N THR A 168 10.90 3.32 7.55
CA THR A 168 11.12 4.69 7.06
C THR A 168 11.01 5.62 8.25
N GLY A 169 12.16 6.03 8.78
CA GLY A 169 12.31 6.67 10.09
C GLY A 169 11.18 7.62 10.50
N GLU A 170 10.73 7.46 11.75
CA GLU A 170 10.11 8.53 12.49
C GLU A 170 11.08 9.72 12.54
N GLY A 171 10.65 10.87 12.03
CA GLY A 171 11.29 12.15 12.31
C GLY A 171 11.67 12.97 11.09
N GLN A 172 10.70 13.69 10.53
CA GLN A 172 10.88 15.10 10.17
C GLN A 172 9.60 15.89 10.51
N ASN A 173 9.57 16.34 11.76
CA ASN A 173 8.98 17.56 12.31
C ASN A 173 7.48 17.86 12.10
#